data_AF-U3A5W3-F1
#
_entry.id   AF-U3A5W3-F1
#
_cell.length_a   1.000
_cell.length_b   1.000
_cell.length_c   1.000
_cell.angle_alpha   90.00
_cell.angle_beta   90.00
_cell.angle_gamma   90.00
#
_symmetry.space_group_name_H-M   'P 1'
#
loop_
_entity.id
_entity.type
_entity.pdbx_description
1 polymer ?
#
loop_
_entity_poly.entity_id
_entity_poly.type
_entity_poly.pdbx_seq_one_letter_code
_entity_poly.pdbx_strand_id
1 'polypeptide(L)'
;MDGYSGSVSAGELIVIRSGACHEFRAQEAAKFIVVDLDNLPEALNHTQVKLHISETLNAYLTFIEQQLLEAVNPVLDKSVRELLWLLLHEQTGHRLCDARIEQAVAHIHTDLSASHTVRSLAAVACLSPTQFKKRFHQAMQYTTQQYLIRARMERA
;
A
#
# COMPACT_ATOMS: atom_id res chain seq x y z
N MET A 1 16.04 16.84 6.73
CA MET A 1 15.51 16.35 5.44
C MET A 1 14.62 15.18 5.79
N ASP A 2 13.35 15.46 6.09
CA ASP A 2 12.40 14.50 6.65
C ASP A 2 11.40 14.10 5.56
N GLY A 3 11.88 13.34 4.58
CA GLY A 3 11.08 12.73 3.52
C GLY A 3 11.13 11.21 3.65
N TYR A 4 10.04 10.52 3.30
CA TYR A 4 10.06 9.07 3.21
C TYR A 4 10.93 8.62 2.03
N SER A 5 11.82 7.66 2.31
CA SER A 5 12.62 6.98 1.30
C SER A 5 12.26 5.50 1.32
N GLY A 6 11.49 5.05 0.32
CA GLY A 6 11.09 3.66 0.17
C GLY A 6 10.15 3.44 -1.03
N SER A 7 9.84 2.18 -1.31
CA SER A 7 8.93 1.81 -2.38
C SER A 7 7.47 1.83 -1.91
N VAL A 8 6.59 2.35 -2.76
CA VAL A 8 5.12 2.26 -2.59
C VAL A 8 4.58 1.28 -3.63
N SER A 9 3.76 0.34 -3.18
CA SER A 9 3.13 -0.71 -3.97
C SER A 9 1.61 -0.52 -4.04
N ALA A 10 0.94 -1.23 -4.94
CA ALA A 10 -0.53 -1.23 -5.01
C ALA A 10 -1.14 -1.66 -3.66
N GLY A 11 -2.18 -0.96 -3.21
CA GLY A 11 -2.78 -1.17 -1.90
C GLY A 11 -2.01 -0.54 -0.73
N GLU A 12 -1.06 0.35 -1.03
CA GLU A 12 -0.39 1.19 -0.03
C GLU A 12 -0.75 2.66 -0.24
N LEU A 13 -0.85 3.39 0.86
CA LEU A 13 -1.07 4.83 0.95
C LEU A 13 0.18 5.47 1.54
N ILE A 14 0.56 6.62 1.00
CA ILE A 14 1.63 7.46 1.54
C ILE A 14 1.09 8.84 1.94
N VAL A 15 1.52 9.37 3.09
CA VAL A 15 1.17 10.72 3.56
C VAL A 15 2.35 11.67 3.37
N ILE A 16 2.20 12.65 2.50
CA ILE A 16 3.20 13.69 2.27
C ILE A 16 2.77 14.94 3.03
N ARG A 17 3.57 15.35 4.03
CA ARG A 17 3.28 16.55 4.83
C ARG A 17 3.63 17.81 4.04
N SER A 18 2.88 18.88 4.30
CA SER A 18 3.20 20.21 3.75
C SER A 18 4.65 20.60 4.07
N GLY A 19 5.35 21.12 3.06
CA GLY A 19 6.77 21.50 3.16
C GLY A 19 7.77 20.35 3.07
N ALA A 20 7.34 19.09 2.98
CA ALA A 20 8.24 17.96 2.74
C ALA A 20 8.64 17.90 1.26
N CYS A 21 9.93 17.80 0.99
CA CYS A 21 10.43 17.52 -0.35
C CYS A 21 10.36 16.01 -0.60
N HIS A 22 9.77 15.60 -1.73
CA HIS A 22 9.67 14.20 -2.13
C HIS A 22 10.02 14.05 -3.61
N GLU A 23 10.78 13.01 -3.92
CA GLU A 23 11.02 12.56 -5.28
C GLU A 23 10.37 11.19 -5.46
N PHE A 24 9.68 10.99 -6.57
CA PHE A 24 8.99 9.75 -6.86
C PHE A 24 9.37 9.21 -8.24
N ARG A 25 9.59 7.90 -8.30
CA ARG A 25 9.81 7.17 -9.56
C ARG A 25 8.84 5.98 -9.60
N ALA A 26 7.87 6.06 -10.50
CA ALA A 26 6.91 4.99 -10.78
C ALA A 26 7.36 4.13 -11.96
N GLN A 27 6.85 2.90 -12.00
CA GLN A 27 6.73 2.16 -13.27
C GLN A 27 5.62 2.80 -14.12
N GLU A 28 5.76 2.81 -15.45
CA GLU A 28 4.81 3.48 -16.36
C GLU A 28 3.35 2.98 -16.21
N ALA A 29 3.15 1.72 -15.83
CA ALA A 29 1.83 1.14 -15.62
C ALA A 29 1.21 1.45 -14.24
N ALA A 30 1.95 2.10 -13.34
CA ALA A 30 1.46 2.37 -11.98
C ALA A 30 0.42 3.50 -12.00
N LYS A 31 -0.75 3.23 -11.41
CA LYS A 31 -1.80 4.23 -11.21
C LYS A 31 -1.83 4.68 -9.76
N PHE A 32 -2.00 5.99 -9.56
CA PHE A 32 -2.06 6.60 -8.24
C PHE A 32 -3.21 7.61 -8.18
N ILE A 33 -3.84 7.69 -7.01
CA ILE A 33 -4.84 8.71 -6.69
C ILE A 33 -4.16 9.67 -5.71
N VAL A 34 -4.10 10.95 -6.09
CA VAL A 34 -3.59 12.03 -5.25
C VAL A 34 -4.78 12.77 -4.65
N VAL A 35 -4.73 12.99 -3.34
CA VAL A 35 -5.79 13.69 -2.60
C VAL A 35 -5.13 14.76 -1.76
N ASP A 36 -5.38 16.01 -2.14
CA ASP A 36 -4.98 17.16 -1.32
C ASP A 36 -5.98 17.33 -0.18
N LEU A 37 -5.47 17.30 1.04
CA LEU A 37 -6.26 17.39 2.26
C LEU A 37 -5.72 18.51 3.15
N ASP A 38 -6.59 19.43 3.54
CA ASP A 38 -6.23 20.48 4.51
C ASP A 38 -5.99 19.90 5.91
N ASN A 39 -6.73 18.83 6.23
CA ASN A 39 -6.65 18.13 7.51
C ASN A 39 -6.47 16.64 7.25
N LEU A 40 -5.68 15.99 8.10
CA LEU A 40 -5.45 14.56 8.02
C LEU A 40 -6.24 13.85 9.13
N PRO A 41 -6.96 12.74 8.84
CA PRO A 41 -7.59 11.92 9.87
C PRO A 41 -6.58 11.52 10.95
N GLU A 42 -7.00 11.44 12.21
CA GLU A 42 -6.12 11.09 13.33
C GLU A 42 -5.41 9.75 13.10
N ALA A 43 -6.13 8.78 12.52
CA ALA A 43 -5.60 7.50 12.07
C ALA A 43 -4.34 7.67 11.18
N LEU A 44 -4.35 8.62 10.25
CA LEU A 44 -3.24 8.82 9.33
C LEU A 44 -2.16 9.75 9.90
N ASN A 45 -2.37 10.33 11.10
CA ASN A 45 -1.50 11.35 11.70
C ASN A 45 -0.24 10.77 12.38
N HIS A 46 0.11 9.52 12.12
CA HIS A 46 1.27 8.85 12.70
C HIS A 46 2.61 9.34 12.10
N THR A 47 3.70 9.05 12.81
CA THR A 47 5.10 9.37 12.41
C THR A 47 5.57 8.56 11.19
N GLN A 48 4.83 7.52 10.81
CA GLN A 48 5.12 6.70 9.65
C GLN A 48 4.39 7.21 8.43
N VAL A 49 5.13 7.27 7.32
CA VAL A 49 4.68 7.89 6.09
C VAL A 49 3.89 6.91 5.21
N LYS A 50 4.01 5.59 5.43
CA LYS A 50 3.39 4.54 4.59
C LYS A 50 2.48 3.60 5.38
N LEU A 51 1.31 3.29 4.81
CA LEU A 51 0.26 2.47 5.42
C LEU A 51 -0.40 1.55 4.38
N HIS A 52 -0.82 0.35 4.81
CA HIS A 52 -1.72 -0.47 3.99
C HIS A 52 -3.16 0.05 4.09
N ILE A 53 -3.87 0.04 2.96
CA ILE A 53 -5.31 0.34 2.93
C ILE A 53 -6.15 -0.92 3.07
N SER A 54 -7.33 -0.80 3.67
CA SER A 54 -8.30 -1.90 3.75
C SER A 54 -8.83 -2.32 2.37
N GLU A 55 -9.29 -3.57 2.25
CA GLU A 55 -9.93 -4.05 1.01
C GLU A 55 -11.14 -3.19 0.61
N THR A 56 -11.90 -2.70 1.59
CA THR A 56 -13.03 -1.79 1.38
C THR A 56 -12.59 -0.46 0.78
N LEU A 57 -11.53 0.15 1.31
CA LEU A 57 -10.98 1.39 0.75
C LEU A 57 -10.42 1.14 -0.65
N ASN A 58 -9.72 0.02 -0.86
CA ASN A 58 -9.19 -0.32 -2.17
C ASN A 58 -10.30 -0.50 -3.22
N ALA A 59 -11.38 -1.22 -2.90
CA ALA A 59 -12.52 -1.38 -3.79
C ALA A 59 -13.19 -0.02 -4.12
N TYR A 60 -13.22 0.88 -3.15
CA TYR A 60 -13.74 2.22 -3.34
C TYR A 60 -12.83 3.10 -4.20
N LEU A 61 -11.50 2.99 -4.07
CA LEU A 61 -10.54 3.66 -4.95
C LEU A 61 -10.68 3.21 -6.41
N THR A 62 -10.94 1.92 -6.65
CA THR A 62 -11.27 1.42 -8.00
C THR A 62 -12.54 2.05 -8.56
N PHE A 63 -13.56 2.28 -7.74
CA PHE A 63 -14.76 3.01 -8.15
C PHE A 63 -14.43 4.48 -8.48
N ILE A 64 -13.63 5.16 -7.63
CA ILE A 64 -13.20 6.54 -7.88
C ILE A 64 -12.45 6.64 -9.22
N GLU A 65 -11.55 5.70 -9.50
CA GLU A 65 -10.82 5.67 -10.77
C GLU A 65 -11.77 5.72 -11.97
N GLN A 66 -12.82 4.91 -11.97
CA GLN A 66 -13.82 4.92 -13.05
C GLN A 66 -14.60 6.23 -13.06
N GLN A 67 -15.00 6.74 -11.90
CA GLN A 67 -15.77 7.97 -11.80
C GLN A 67 -15.00 9.22 -12.26
N LEU A 68 -13.68 9.24 -12.12
CA LEU A 68 -12.81 10.32 -12.60
C LEU A 68 -12.73 10.38 -14.14
N LEU A 69 -13.07 9.30 -14.84
CA LEU A 69 -13.10 9.24 -16.30
C LEU A 69 -14.42 9.77 -16.89
N GLU A 70 -15.46 9.91 -16.06
CA GLU A 70 -16.80 10.34 -16.45
C GLU A 70 -16.99 11.86 -16.29
N ALA A 71 -18.06 12.40 -16.90
CA ALA A 71 -18.39 13.82 -16.76
C ALA A 71 -18.73 14.17 -15.29
N VAL A 72 -18.12 15.25 -14.80
CA VAL A 72 -18.19 15.62 -13.38
C VAL A 72 -19.56 16.19 -13.01
N ASN A 73 -20.32 15.43 -12.23
CA ASN A 73 -21.47 15.94 -11.49
C ASN A 73 -20.99 16.47 -10.12
N PRO A 74 -21.13 17.77 -9.81
CA PRO A 74 -20.59 18.37 -8.59
C PRO A 74 -21.21 17.81 -7.31
N VAL A 75 -22.46 17.33 -7.36
CA VAL A 75 -23.11 16.69 -6.21
C VAL A 75 -22.49 15.32 -5.93
N LEU A 76 -22.28 14.53 -6.99
CA LEU A 76 -21.65 13.22 -6.90
C LEU A 76 -20.21 13.35 -6.41
N ASP A 77 -19.46 14.28 -6.99
CA ASP A 77 -18.07 14.58 -6.64
C ASP A 77 -17.92 14.95 -5.14
N LYS A 78 -18.85 15.74 -4.60
CA LYS A 78 -18.91 16.01 -3.15
C LYS A 78 -19.15 14.73 -2.34
N SER A 79 -20.15 13.93 -2.70
CA SER A 79 -20.45 12.67 -1.99
C SER A 79 -19.29 11.68 -2.03
N VAL A 80 -18.55 11.65 -3.15
CA VAL A 80 -17.38 10.79 -3.31
C VAL A 80 -16.27 11.21 -2.34
N ARG A 81 -15.98 12.51 -2.25
CA ARG A 81 -15.00 13.02 -1.28
C ARG A 81 -15.41 12.75 0.16
N GLU A 82 -16.68 12.94 0.50
CA GLU A 82 -17.18 12.69 1.86
C GLU A 82 -17.06 11.22 2.25
N LEU A 83 -17.41 10.29 1.35
CA LEU A 83 -17.26 8.86 1.61
C LEU A 83 -15.79 8.43 1.67
N LEU A 84 -14.93 8.98 0.80
CA LEU A 84 -13.49 8.78 0.90
C LEU A 84 -12.97 9.19 2.29
N TRP A 85 -13.36 10.37 2.75
CA TRP A 85 -12.97 10.90 4.06
C TRP A 85 -13.40 9.98 5.20
N LEU A 86 -14.62 9.47 5.17
CA LEU A 86 -15.12 8.51 6.16
C LEU A 86 -14.34 7.19 6.12
N LEU A 87 -14.08 6.65 4.93
CA LEU A 87 -13.29 5.42 4.79
C LEU A 87 -11.84 5.58 5.24
N LEU A 88 -11.26 6.78 5.08
CA LEU A 88 -9.94 7.11 5.61
C LEU A 88 -9.94 7.19 7.15
N HIS A 89 -11.03 7.68 7.78
CA HIS A 89 -11.21 7.63 9.24
C HIS A 89 -11.35 6.20 9.76
N GLU A 90 -12.07 5.36 9.02
CA GLU A 90 -12.28 3.96 9.32
C GLU A 90 -11.06 3.07 9.04
N GLN A 91 -9.93 3.64 8.56
CA GLN A 91 -8.65 2.94 8.51
C GLN A 91 -8.10 2.73 9.92
N THR A 92 -8.83 1.97 10.73
CA THR A 92 -8.41 1.53 12.06
C THR A 92 -7.56 0.28 11.91
N GLY A 93 -6.40 0.27 12.55
CA GLY A 93 -5.48 -0.87 12.51
C GLY A 93 -4.33 -0.69 11.53
N HIS A 94 -3.68 0.49 11.53
CA HIS A 94 -2.38 0.73 10.92
C HIS A 94 -1.45 -0.46 11.16
N ARG A 95 -1.39 -1.37 10.19
CA ARG A 95 -0.30 -2.31 10.11
C ARG A 95 0.81 -1.54 9.47
N LEU A 96 1.57 -0.88 10.34
CA LEU A 96 2.88 -0.33 10.07
C LEU A 96 3.56 -1.29 9.09
N CYS A 97 3.88 -0.81 7.89
CA CYS A 97 4.53 -1.63 6.90
C CYS A 97 5.88 -2.06 7.50
N ASP A 98 6.02 -3.36 7.80
CA ASP A 98 7.24 -3.89 8.40
C ASP A 98 8.32 -3.84 7.32
N ALA A 99 9.27 -2.92 7.45
CA ALA A 99 10.36 -2.74 6.49
C ALA A 99 11.10 -4.04 6.15
N ARG A 100 11.14 -5.01 7.09
CA ARG A 100 11.74 -6.33 6.86
C ARG A 100 10.90 -7.18 5.90
N ILE A 101 9.58 -7.08 6.01
CA ILE A 101 8.65 -7.74 5.10
C ILE A 101 8.68 -7.05 3.73
N GLU A 102 8.78 -5.72 3.68
CA GLU A 102 8.97 -4.99 2.42
C GLU A 102 10.23 -5.43 1.68
N GLN A 103 11.36 -5.59 2.39
CA GLN A 103 12.60 -6.11 1.80
C GLN A 103 12.40 -7.50 1.19
N ALA A 104 11.68 -8.39 1.88
CA ALA A 104 11.36 -9.71 1.34
C ALA A 104 10.45 -9.64 0.11
N VAL A 105 9.46 -8.73 0.11
CA VAL A 105 8.56 -8.52 -1.03
C VAL A 105 9.31 -7.93 -2.23
N ALA A 106 10.16 -6.93 -2.03
CA ALA A 106 11.01 -6.38 -3.08
C ALA A 106 11.94 -7.44 -3.69
N HIS A 107 12.47 -8.35 -2.86
CA HIS A 107 13.27 -9.48 -3.33
C HIS A 107 12.45 -10.46 -4.18
N ILE A 108 11.20 -10.74 -3.81
CA ILE A 108 10.27 -11.55 -4.64
C ILE A 108 10.08 -10.90 -6.02
N HIS A 109 9.87 -9.58 -6.05
CA HIS A 109 9.61 -8.84 -7.29
C HIS A 109 10.84 -8.69 -8.20
N THR A 110 12.04 -8.78 -7.63
CA THR A 110 13.29 -8.77 -8.38
C THR A 110 13.40 -10.01 -9.28
N ASP A 111 12.94 -11.17 -8.81
CA ASP A 111 12.92 -12.40 -9.60
C ASP A 111 11.73 -13.29 -9.22
N LEU A 112 10.57 -13.11 -9.86
CA LEU A 112 9.38 -13.95 -9.59
C LEU A 112 9.50 -15.38 -10.11
N SER A 113 10.45 -15.64 -11.02
CA SER A 113 10.65 -16.94 -11.66
C SER A 113 11.41 -17.92 -10.76
N ALA A 114 12.21 -17.39 -9.84
CA ALA A 114 12.92 -18.17 -8.84
C ALA A 114 11.98 -18.92 -7.87
N SER A 115 12.52 -20.03 -7.33
CA SER A 115 11.86 -20.78 -6.26
C SER A 115 12.07 -20.09 -4.91
N HIS A 116 11.16 -19.18 -4.57
CA HIS A 116 11.11 -18.55 -3.26
C HIS A 116 10.62 -19.52 -2.18
N THR A 117 11.42 -19.70 -1.13
CA THR A 117 11.02 -20.49 0.04
C THR A 117 10.84 -19.57 1.24
N VAL A 118 10.02 -19.98 2.21
CA VAL A 118 9.88 -19.23 3.47
C VAL A 118 11.24 -19.04 4.14
N ARG A 119 12.14 -20.02 4.05
CA ARG A 119 13.48 -19.93 4.65
C ARG A 119 14.35 -18.88 3.97
N SER A 120 14.33 -18.80 2.64
CA SER A 120 15.11 -17.78 1.90
C SER A 120 14.56 -16.38 2.16
N LEU A 121 13.24 -16.21 2.13
CA LEU A 121 12.61 -14.91 2.39
C LEU A 121 12.74 -14.45 3.85
N ALA A 122 12.69 -15.37 4.80
CA ALA A 122 12.95 -15.06 6.21
C ALA A 122 14.40 -14.61 6.43
N ALA A 123 15.36 -15.20 5.71
CA ALA A 123 16.76 -14.77 5.75
C ALA A 123 16.93 -13.34 5.21
N VAL A 124 16.28 -13.01 4.08
CA VAL A 124 16.27 -11.64 3.53
C VAL A 124 15.67 -10.65 4.54
N ALA A 125 14.57 -11.02 5.19
CA ALA A 125 13.92 -10.21 6.21
C ALA A 125 14.65 -10.16 7.56
N CYS A 126 15.78 -10.88 7.73
CA CYS A 126 16.46 -11.06 9.02
C CYS A 126 15.50 -11.54 10.14
N LEU A 127 14.63 -12.50 9.84
CA LEU A 127 13.64 -13.09 10.75
C LEU A 127 13.77 -14.61 10.82
N SER A 128 13.29 -15.22 11.90
CA SER A 128 13.10 -16.68 11.91
C SER A 128 11.92 -17.08 11.01
N PRO A 129 11.88 -18.29 10.44
CA PRO A 129 10.79 -18.71 9.54
C PRO A 129 9.39 -18.60 10.18
N THR A 130 9.27 -18.88 11.47
CA THR A 130 8.00 -18.78 12.21
C THR A 130 7.58 -17.33 12.40
N GLN A 131 8.51 -16.44 12.76
CA GLN A 131 8.24 -15.00 12.88
C GLN A 131 7.91 -14.38 11.52
N PHE A 132 8.63 -14.79 10.47
CA PHE A 132 8.39 -14.35 9.11
C PHE A 132 6.98 -14.71 8.65
N LYS A 133 6.54 -15.98 8.77
CA LYS A 133 5.17 -16.36 8.39
C LYS A 133 4.12 -15.53 9.11
N LYS A 134 4.29 -15.35 10.43
CA LYS A 134 3.38 -14.54 11.23
C LYS A 134 3.33 -13.10 10.74
N ARG A 135 4.49 -12.44 10.62
CA ARG A 135 4.61 -11.04 10.21
C ARG A 135 4.22 -10.80 8.75
N PHE A 136 4.51 -11.75 7.86
CA PHE A 136 4.15 -11.70 6.45
C PHE A 136 2.64 -11.81 6.28
N HIS A 137 1.98 -12.80 6.89
CA HIS A 137 0.53 -12.92 6.85
C HIS A 137 -0.16 -11.70 7.49
N GLN A 138 0.44 -11.23 8.58
CA GLN A 138 0.04 -10.00 9.23
C GLN A 138 0.10 -8.80 8.27
N ALA A 139 1.22 -8.55 7.60
CA ALA A 139 1.38 -7.40 6.70
C ALA A 139 0.57 -7.54 5.40
N MET A 140 0.61 -8.71 4.76
CA MET A 140 0.08 -8.92 3.40
C MET A 140 -1.33 -9.50 3.38
N GLN A 141 -1.92 -9.87 4.52
CA GLN A 141 -3.19 -10.61 4.67
C GLN A 141 -3.25 -11.98 3.96
N TYR A 142 -2.19 -12.35 3.22
CA TYR A 142 -2.04 -13.62 2.52
C TYR A 142 -0.90 -14.44 3.12
N THR A 143 -0.98 -15.76 2.97
CA THR A 143 0.21 -16.59 3.20
C THR A 143 1.27 -16.28 2.14
N THR A 144 2.54 -16.50 2.48
CA THR A 144 3.66 -16.31 1.53
C THR A 144 3.43 -17.04 0.20
N GLN A 145 2.83 -18.24 0.21
CA GLN A 145 2.53 -18.98 -1.01
C GLN A 145 1.39 -18.36 -1.82
N GLN A 146 0.28 -17.98 -1.18
CA GLN A 146 -0.83 -17.30 -1.87
C GLN A 146 -0.36 -16.00 -2.52
N TYR A 147 0.47 -15.22 -1.83
CA TYR A 147 1.07 -14.01 -2.36
C TYR A 147 1.92 -14.30 -3.62
N LEU A 148 2.79 -15.30 -3.58
CA LEU A 148 3.63 -15.69 -4.72
C LEU A 148 2.80 -16.12 -5.94
N ILE A 149 1.72 -16.88 -5.72
CA ILE A 149 0.83 -17.31 -6.81
C ILE A 149 0.18 -16.09 -7.46
N ARG A 150 -0.39 -15.19 -6.65
CA ARG A 150 -1.05 -13.98 -7.14
C ARG A 150 -0.08 -13.07 -7.89
N ALA A 151 1.09 -12.81 -7.31
CA ALA A 151 2.11 -11.95 -7.93
C ALA A 151 2.59 -12.51 -9.28
N ARG A 152 2.63 -13.84 -9.44
CA ARG A 152 2.96 -14.48 -10.73
C ARG A 152 1.84 -14.33 -11.76
N MET A 153 0.58 -14.38 -11.33
CA MET A 153 -0.57 -14.19 -12.22
C MET A 153 -0.71 -12.74 -12.67
N GLU A 154 -0.43 -11.75 -11.81
CA GLU A 154 -0.52 -10.33 -12.16
C GLU A 154 0.59 -9.86 -13.13
N ARG A 155 1.66 -10.65 -13.30
CA ARG A 155 2.80 -10.34 -14.19
C ARG A 155 2.77 -11.14 -15.51
N ALA A 156 1.82 -12.06 -15.68
CA ALA A 156 1.62 -12.88 -16.88
C ALA A 156 0.60 -12.22 -17.82
#